data_AF-A0A2H0WIQ5-F1
#
_entry.id   AF-A0A2H0WIQ5-F1
#
_cell.length_a   1.000
_cell.length_b   1.000
_cell.length_c   1.000
_cell.angle_alpha   90.00
_cell.angle_beta   90.00
_cell.angle_gamma   90.00
#
_symmetry.space_group_name_H-M   'P 1'
#
loop_
_entity.id
_entity.type
_entity.pdbx_description
1 polymer ?
#
loop_
_entity_poly.entity_id
_entity_poly.type
_entity_poly.pdbx_seq_one_letter_code
_entity_poly.pdbx_strand_id
1 'polypeptide(L)'
;MSSQAFFWLNVGGGLLLVLIFLIGRKRITAPSRLNLRKGQGPGKGLTKSGGKEVHFRSRTFEDSGDAEMKNLNLMFMYNGHHFDAYEVLGAPAGASLDVVQKYFHQALARGMSDREFLEAAFTAIKMDRKG
;
A
#
# COMPACT_ATOMS: atom_id res chain seq x y z
N MET A 1 -48.21 -28.94 -17.63
CA MET A 1 -46.76 -29.18 -17.41
C MET A 1 -46.58 -29.77 -16.03
N SER A 2 -45.80 -30.86 -15.89
CA SER A 2 -45.63 -31.54 -14.60
C SER A 2 -44.75 -30.71 -13.66
N SER A 3 -45.10 -30.65 -12.37
CA SER A 3 -44.30 -29.98 -11.33
C SER A 3 -42.87 -30.54 -11.24
N GLN A 4 -42.70 -31.82 -11.58
CA GLN A 4 -41.40 -32.48 -11.69
C GLN A 4 -40.51 -31.82 -12.76
N ALA A 5 -41.07 -31.39 -13.90
CA ALA A 5 -40.30 -30.73 -14.95
C ALA A 5 -39.77 -29.37 -14.51
N PHE A 6 -40.56 -28.59 -13.76
CA PHE A 6 -40.12 -27.31 -13.20
C PHE A 6 -39.02 -27.48 -12.16
N PHE A 7 -39.10 -28.51 -11.31
CA PHE A 7 -38.05 -28.80 -10.34
C PHE A 7 -36.71 -29.11 -11.03
N TRP A 8 -36.70 -29.99 -12.02
CA TRP A 8 -35.48 -30.36 -12.76
C TRP A 8 -34.90 -29.20 -13.56
N LEU A 9 -35.74 -28.31 -14.10
CA LEU A 9 -35.28 -27.13 -14.84
C LEU A 9 -34.53 -26.15 -13.92
N ASN A 10 -35.04 -25.90 -12.71
CA ASN A 10 -34.39 -25.02 -11.75
C ASN A 10 -33.08 -25.63 -11.19
N VAL A 11 -33.10 -26.93 -10.86
CA VAL A 11 -31.90 -27.64 -10.39
C VAL A 11 -30.82 -27.69 -11.48
N GLY A 12 -31.21 -28.00 -12.72
CA GLY A 12 -30.29 -27.98 -13.87
C GLY A 12 -29.72 -26.60 -14.12
N GLY A 13 -30.54 -25.55 -14.10
CA GLY A 13 -30.10 -24.17 -14.27
C GLY A 13 -29.14 -23.70 -13.17
N GLY A 14 -29.44 -24.04 -11.91
CA GLY A 14 -28.57 -23.73 -10.77
C GLY A 14 -27.20 -24.40 -10.87
N LEU A 15 -27.17 -25.69 -11.22
CA LEU A 15 -25.92 -26.43 -11.41
C LEU A 15 -25.09 -25.87 -12.57
N LEU A 16 -25.76 -25.46 -13.66
CA LEU A 16 -25.09 -24.82 -14.80
C LEU A 16 -24.41 -23.49 -14.38
N LEU A 17 -25.10 -22.65 -13.61
CA LEU A 17 -24.52 -21.39 -13.12
C LEU A 17 -23.33 -21.63 -12.19
N VAL A 18 -23.40 -22.61 -11.29
CA VAL A 18 -22.27 -22.98 -10.41
C VAL A 18 -21.08 -23.46 -11.24
N LEU A 19 -21.30 -24.29 -12.25
CA LEU A 19 -20.23 -24.75 -13.14
C LEU A 19 -19.57 -23.58 -13.90
N ILE A 20 -20.37 -22.67 -14.45
CA ILE A 20 -19.85 -21.47 -15.13
C ILE A 20 -19.02 -20.62 -14.18
N PHE A 21 -19.50 -20.41 -12.95
CA PHE A 21 -18.79 -19.62 -11.94
C PHE A 21 -17.45 -20.27 -11.54
N LEU A 22 -17.44 -21.59 -11.35
CA LEU A 22 -16.23 -22.33 -11.00
C LEU A 22 -15.18 -22.32 -12.13
N ILE A 23 -15.60 -22.39 -13.39
CA ILE A 23 -14.71 -22.31 -14.56
C ILE A 23 -14.22 -20.87 -14.79
N GLY A 24 -15.08 -19.88 -14.52
CA GLY A 24 -14.79 -18.46 -14.70
C GLY A 24 -13.82 -17.87 -13.66
N ARG A 25 -13.53 -18.61 -12.57
CA ARG A 25 -12.54 -18.23 -11.56
C ARG A 25 -11.11 -18.40 -12.10
N LYS A 26 -10.77 -17.67 -13.16
CA LYS A 26 -9.40 -17.57 -13.68
C LYS A 26 -8.51 -16.89 -12.65
N ARG A 27 -7.33 -17.47 -12.51
CA ARG A 27 -6.33 -17.25 -11.47
C ARG A 27 -5.90 -15.79 -11.41
N ILE A 28 -5.73 -15.29 -10.19
CA ILE A 28 -5.11 -14.01 -9.86
C ILE A 28 -3.88 -13.82 -10.74
N THR A 29 -3.97 -12.92 -11.71
CA THR A 29 -2.88 -12.60 -12.62
C THR A 29 -1.73 -12.07 -11.78
N ALA A 30 -0.55 -12.68 -11.89
CA ALA A 30 0.64 -12.18 -11.22
C ALA A 30 0.84 -10.70 -11.55
N PRO A 31 1.30 -9.87 -10.58
CA PRO A 31 1.43 -8.44 -10.77
C PRO A 31 2.30 -8.15 -11.99
N SER A 32 1.82 -7.29 -12.88
CA SER A 32 2.59 -6.84 -14.04
C SER A 32 3.87 -6.19 -13.55
N ARG A 33 5.02 -6.85 -13.80
CA ARG A 33 6.32 -6.29 -13.42
C ARG A 33 6.56 -5.06 -14.27
N LEU A 34 6.51 -3.89 -13.63
CA LEU A 34 6.85 -2.61 -14.23
C LEU A 34 8.32 -2.64 -14.62
N ASN A 35 8.60 -2.70 -15.92
CA ASN A 35 9.94 -2.52 -16.47
C ASN A 35 10.34 -1.05 -16.35
N LEU A 36 10.87 -0.65 -15.18
CA LEU A 36 11.51 0.65 -15.03
C LEU A 36 12.78 0.64 -15.89
N ARG A 37 12.72 1.39 -17.00
CA ARG A 37 13.86 1.68 -17.86
C ARG A 37 14.96 2.29 -16.99
N LYS A 38 15.99 1.50 -16.72
CA LYS A 38 17.21 1.87 -16.00
C LYS A 38 17.95 2.92 -16.84
N GLY A 39 17.67 4.20 -16.61
CA GLY A 39 18.25 5.23 -17.47
C GLY A 39 17.83 6.67 -17.18
N GLN A 40 17.69 7.07 -15.92
CA GLN A 40 17.73 8.48 -15.56
C GLN A 40 18.05 8.66 -14.07
N GLY A 41 19.27 8.30 -13.67
CA GLY A 41 19.84 8.88 -12.46
C GLY A 41 20.10 10.37 -12.68
N PRO A 42 19.81 11.25 -11.70
CA PRO A 42 20.13 12.66 -11.82
C PRO A 42 21.64 12.84 -11.71
N GLY A 43 22.21 13.62 -12.62
CA GLY A 43 23.53 14.21 -12.41
C GLY A 43 24.70 13.47 -13.06
N LYS A 44 24.76 13.52 -14.39
CA LYS A 44 26.08 13.58 -15.05
C LYS A 44 26.00 14.49 -16.27
N GLY A 45 26.03 15.79 -16.01
CA GLY A 45 26.13 16.81 -17.05
C GLY A 45 26.03 18.20 -16.45
N LEU A 46 27.11 18.99 -16.63
CA LEU A 46 27.25 20.43 -16.36
C LEU A 46 27.45 20.81 -14.88
N THR A 47 28.38 21.66 -14.43
CA THR A 47 29.52 22.41 -14.96
C THR A 47 30.21 23.01 -13.72
N LYS A 48 31.53 23.19 -13.75
CA LYS A 48 32.35 23.82 -12.71
C LYS A 48 31.73 25.12 -12.17
N SER A 49 31.46 25.19 -10.86
CA SER A 49 31.55 26.44 -10.09
C SER A 49 31.79 26.12 -8.61
N GLY A 50 32.78 26.78 -8.02
CA GLY A 50 33.39 26.45 -6.73
C GLY A 50 32.50 26.68 -5.52
N GLY A 51 31.88 25.60 -5.02
CA GLY A 51 31.26 25.54 -3.70
C GLY A 51 31.88 24.40 -2.89
N LYS A 52 32.26 24.70 -1.65
CA LYS A 52 32.86 23.81 -0.64
C LYS A 52 32.34 22.36 -0.75
N GLU A 53 33.27 21.41 -0.83
CA GLU A 53 33.01 19.97 -0.76
C GLU A 53 32.27 19.65 0.55
N VAL A 54 30.96 19.50 0.47
CA VAL A 54 30.21 18.78 1.50
C VAL A 54 30.49 17.32 1.25
N HIS A 55 31.44 16.79 2.02
CA HIS A 55 31.77 15.37 2.04
C HIS A 55 30.52 14.60 2.48
N PHE A 56 29.69 14.20 1.51
CA PHE A 56 28.59 13.29 1.73
C PHE A 56 29.23 11.96 2.11
N ARG A 57 29.34 11.71 3.42
CA ARG A 57 29.68 10.42 4.01
C ARG A 57 28.66 9.43 3.49
N SER A 58 28.94 8.81 2.35
CA SER A 58 28.38 7.52 2.00
C SER A 58 28.77 6.59 3.13
N ARG A 59 27.84 6.38 4.07
CA ARG A 59 27.95 5.27 5.01
C ARG A 59 28.03 4.04 4.12
N THR A 60 29.19 3.42 4.08
CA THR A 60 29.34 2.04 3.67
C THR A 60 28.27 1.28 4.43
N PHE A 61 27.22 0.85 3.72
CA PHE A 61 26.26 -0.09 4.27
C PHE A 61 27.02 -1.39 4.40
N GLU A 62 27.57 -1.62 5.60
CA GLU A 62 28.04 -2.95 5.95
C GLU A 62 26.85 -3.90 5.83
N ASP A 63 27.10 -4.95 5.08
CA ASP A 63 26.26 -6.09 4.77
C ASP A 63 25.96 -6.87 6.07
N SER A 64 25.10 -6.30 6.93
CA SER A 64 24.46 -7.05 8.00
C SER A 64 23.33 -7.85 7.37
N GLY A 65 23.66 -9.10 7.06
CA GLY A 65 22.74 -10.11 6.53
C GLY A 65 21.40 -10.14 7.27
N ASP A 66 20.34 -10.38 6.50
CA ASP A 66 18.97 -10.60 6.95
C ASP A 66 18.27 -9.40 7.61
N ALA A 67 18.58 -8.17 7.20
CA ALA A 67 17.63 -7.07 7.39
C ALA A 67 16.41 -7.32 6.49
N GLU A 68 15.43 -8.06 7.02
CA GLU A 68 14.09 -8.21 6.46
C GLU A 68 13.64 -6.85 5.91
N MET A 69 13.44 -6.77 4.58
CA MET A 69 13.13 -5.51 3.90
C MET A 69 11.83 -4.96 4.49
N LYS A 70 11.94 -4.04 5.46
CA LYS A 70 10.77 -3.45 6.11
C LYS A 70 9.99 -2.68 5.07
N ASN A 71 8.78 -3.15 4.80
CA ASN A 71 7.85 -2.41 3.96
C ASN A 71 7.54 -1.10 4.67
N LEU A 72 7.97 0.02 4.07
CA LEU A 72 7.80 1.36 4.65
C LEU A 72 6.34 1.82 4.60
N ASN A 73 5.55 1.23 3.70
CA ASN A 73 4.13 1.53 3.58
C ASN A 73 3.33 0.62 4.50
N LEU A 74 2.39 1.24 5.21
CA LEU A 74 1.57 0.57 6.20
C LEU A 74 0.12 0.62 5.75
N MET A 75 -0.42 -0.56 5.42
CA MET A 75 -1.80 -0.71 4.98
C MET A 75 -2.68 -1.05 6.19
N PHE A 76 -3.82 -0.37 6.33
CA PHE A 76 -4.83 -0.68 7.34
C PHE A 76 -6.21 -0.82 6.67
N MET A 77 -7.13 -1.48 7.37
CA MET A 77 -8.50 -1.65 6.91
C MET A 77 -9.45 -0.76 7.70
N TYR A 78 -10.30 -0.01 6.99
CA TYR A 78 -11.33 0.84 7.59
C TYR A 78 -12.61 0.73 6.76
N ASN A 79 -13.74 0.47 7.39
CA ASN A 79 -15.03 0.26 6.72
C ASN A 79 -14.98 -0.77 5.56
N GLY A 80 -14.16 -1.82 5.69
CA GLY A 80 -14.00 -2.86 4.67
C GLY A 80 -13.11 -2.48 3.48
N HIS A 81 -12.49 -1.30 3.50
CA HIS A 81 -11.55 -0.84 2.48
C HIS A 81 -10.12 -0.77 3.01
N HIS A 82 -9.14 -0.97 2.13
CA HIS A 82 -7.71 -0.88 2.45
C HIS A 82 -7.17 0.52 2.12
N PHE A 83 -6.42 1.10 3.06
CA PHE A 83 -5.83 2.44 2.93
C PHE A 83 -4.39 2.47 3.42
N ASP A 84 -3.57 3.33 2.82
CA ASP A 84 -2.20 3.58 3.27
C ASP A 84 -2.21 4.61 4.40
N ALA A 85 -1.71 4.23 5.57
CA ALA A 85 -1.75 5.06 6.77
C ALA A 85 -0.92 6.34 6.63
N TYR A 86 0.20 6.28 5.91
CA TYR A 86 1.06 7.46 5.70
C TYR A 86 0.40 8.44 4.72
N GLU A 87 -0.24 7.92 3.67
CA GLU A 87 -0.97 8.73 2.68
C GLU A 87 -2.18 9.42 3.31
N VAL A 88 -2.96 8.69 4.13
CA VAL A 88 -4.13 9.25 4.83
C VAL A 88 -3.74 10.43 5.73
N LEU A 89 -2.59 10.35 6.40
CA LEU A 89 -2.08 11.44 7.24
C LEU A 89 -1.32 12.51 6.44
N GLY A 90 -1.01 12.27 5.17
CA GLY A 90 -0.15 13.13 4.35
C GLY A 90 1.31 13.16 4.81
N ALA A 91 1.75 12.14 5.56
CA ALA A 91 3.11 12.03 6.07
C ALA A 91 3.97 11.18 5.12
N PRO A 92 5.30 11.42 5.03
CA PRO A 92 6.17 10.57 4.23
C PRO A 92 6.27 9.15 4.81
N ALA A 93 6.32 8.15 3.94
CA ALA A 93 6.46 6.75 4.35
C ALA A 93 7.71 6.54 5.22
N GLY A 94 7.57 5.78 6.31
CA GLY A 94 8.64 5.57 7.28
C GLY A 94 8.97 6.75 8.20
N ALA A 95 8.25 7.88 8.12
CA ALA A 95 8.44 9.02 9.01
C ALA A 95 8.38 8.63 10.48
N SER A 96 9.19 9.29 11.33
CA SER A 96 9.20 9.03 12.77
C SER A 96 7.83 9.29 13.40
N LEU A 97 7.53 8.63 14.52
CA LEU A 97 6.25 8.78 15.22
C LEU A 97 5.97 10.26 15.56
N ASP A 98 7.01 11.01 15.95
CA ASP A 98 6.90 12.44 16.25
C ASP A 98 6.50 13.27 15.02
N VAL A 99 7.02 12.92 13.84
CA VAL A 99 6.65 13.59 12.58
C VAL A 99 5.21 13.22 12.23
N VAL A 100 4.86 11.94 12.26
CA VAL A 100 3.50 11.45 12.01
C VAL A 100 2.49 12.13 12.93
N GLN A 101 2.83 12.32 14.21
CA GLN A 101 1.98 13.02 15.16
C GLN A 101 1.72 14.47 14.74
N LYS A 102 2.71 15.20 14.24
CA LYS A 102 2.52 16.57 13.74
C LYS A 102 1.56 16.60 12.55
N TYR A 103 1.72 15.67 11.61
CA TYR A 103 0.83 15.54 10.45
C TYR A 103 -0.60 15.19 10.85
N PHE A 104 -0.79 14.29 11.83
CA PHE A 104 -2.10 13.97 12.39
C PHE A 104 -2.80 15.20 12.99
N HIS A 105 -2.10 16.01 13.80
CA HIS A 105 -2.68 17.23 14.36
C HIS A 105 -3.02 18.26 13.26
N GLN A 106 -2.17 18.36 12.23
CA GLN A 106 -2.42 19.22 11.08
C GLN A 106 -3.63 18.74 10.26
N ALA A 107 -3.82 17.43 10.10
CA ALA A 107 -4.96 16.84 9.40
C ALA A 107 -6.28 17.09 10.14
N LEU A 108 -6.27 16.96 11.48
CA LEU A 108 -7.41 17.30 12.33
C LEU A 108 -7.76 18.79 12.22
N ALA A 109 -6.75 19.68 12.29
CA ALA A 109 -6.96 21.12 12.20
C ALA A 109 -7.52 21.56 10.84
N ARG A 110 -7.20 20.83 9.77
CA ARG A 110 -7.69 21.08 8.41
C ARG A 110 -9.07 20.47 8.14
N GLY A 111 -9.56 19.58 9.01
CA GLY A 111 -10.81 18.86 8.78
C GLY A 111 -10.81 18.03 7.49
N MET A 112 -9.65 17.48 7.11
CA MET A 112 -9.50 16.80 5.80
C MET A 112 -10.31 15.50 5.70
N SER A 113 -10.66 14.87 6.83
CA SER A 113 -11.37 13.59 6.88
C SER A 113 -12.00 13.38 8.25
N ASP A 114 -12.81 12.33 8.37
CA ASP A 114 -13.39 11.90 9.64
C ASP A 114 -12.30 11.65 10.68
N ARG A 115 -12.56 12.11 11.91
CA ARG A 115 -11.61 11.98 13.01
C ARG A 115 -11.27 10.52 13.31
N GLU A 116 -12.27 9.65 13.31
CA GLU A 116 -12.10 8.21 13.54
C GLU A 116 -11.20 7.56 12.49
N PHE A 117 -11.32 8.00 11.23
CA PHE A 117 -10.48 7.50 10.15
C PHE A 117 -9.01 7.91 10.31
N LEU A 118 -8.76 9.18 10.65
CA LEU A 118 -7.41 9.68 10.93
C LEU A 118 -6.80 9.01 12.17
N GLU A 119 -7.61 8.78 13.21
CA GLU A 119 -7.19 8.07 14.43
C GLU A 119 -6.86 6.60 14.13
N ALA A 120 -7.62 5.93 13.26
CA ALA A 120 -7.34 4.57 12.82
C ALA A 120 -5.99 4.50 12.09
N ALA A 121 -5.71 5.42 11.17
CA ALA A 121 -4.43 5.51 10.46
C ALA A 121 -3.25 5.72 11.43
N PHE A 122 -3.39 6.68 12.35
CA PHE A 122 -2.36 6.95 13.37
C PHE A 122 -2.12 5.76 14.29
N THR A 123 -3.19 5.08 14.70
CA THR A 123 -3.12 3.90 15.56
C THR A 123 -2.40 2.74 14.87
N ALA A 124 -2.67 2.52 13.59
CA ALA A 124 -2.02 1.48 12.81
C ALA A 124 -0.49 1.68 12.77
N ILE A 125 -0.03 2.91 12.50
CA ILE A 125 1.42 3.27 12.53
C ILE A 125 2.02 3.08 13.92
N LYS A 126 1.28 3.45 14.97
CA LYS A 126 1.74 3.30 16.36
C LYS A 126 1.86 1.83 16.77
N MET A 127 1.00 0.95 16.28
CA MET A 127 1.04 -0.49 16.56
C MET A 127 2.22 -1.16 15.88
N ASP A 128 2.46 -0.87 14.60
CA ASP A 128 3.59 -1.42 13.83
C ASP A 128 4.95 -1.13 14.47
N ARG A 129 5.14 0.07 15.02
CA ARG A 129 6.40 0.45 15.67
C ARG A 129 6.61 -0.12 17.07
N LYS A 130 5.57 -0.70 17.67
CA LYS A 130 5.65 -1.34 18.97
C LYS A 130 5.93 -2.84 18.86
N GLY A 131 5.73 -3.44 17.69
CA GLY A 131 6.11 -4.82 17.39
C GLY A 131 7.58 -4.93 17.03
#